data_AF-A0A4Q9XL15-F1
#
_entry.id   AF-A0A4Q9XL15-F1
#
_cell.length_a   1.000
_cell.length_b   1.000
_cell.length_c   1.000
_cell.angle_alpha   90.00
_cell.angle_beta   90.00
_cell.angle_gamma   90.00
#
_symmetry.space_group_name_H-M   'P 1'
#
loop_
_entity.id
_entity.type
_entity.pdbx_description
1 polymer ?
#
loop_
_entity_poly.entity_id
_entity_poly.type
_entity_poly.pdbx_seq_one_letter_code
_entity_poly.pdbx_strand_id
1 'polypeptide(L)'
;MIEAFKHMPLLLKLITGHAAICILFLLKATIPGFMGDFSYRGQVMGYQEIWGNDLGVWLILIGAFFPIAGLLLVLRWKYSRQYYSLVLLCVFIIPTTSKGDFVYLPLALFVPSLIIAYLFKSKKVREYYGT
;
A
#
# COMPACT_ATOMS: atom_id res chain seq x y z
N MET A 1 -18.59 -10.31 -3.40
CA MET A 1 -17.20 -9.95 -3.03
C MET A 1 -16.31 -11.17 -2.75
N ILE A 2 -16.72 -12.11 -1.89
CA ILE A 2 -15.90 -13.29 -1.56
C ILE A 2 -15.59 -14.15 -2.79
N GLU A 3 -16.55 -14.39 -3.68
CA GLU A 3 -16.29 -15.12 -4.93
C GLU A 3 -15.33 -14.38 -5.85
N ALA A 4 -15.52 -13.06 -6.03
CA ALA A 4 -14.60 -12.24 -6.81
C ALA A 4 -13.17 -12.35 -6.28
N PHE A 5 -12.98 -12.29 -4.95
CA PHE A 5 -11.68 -12.49 -4.33
C PHE A 5 -11.14 -13.91 -4.55
N LYS A 6 -11.96 -14.96 -4.44
CA LYS A 6 -11.54 -16.36 -4.67
C LYS A 6 -10.96 -16.56 -6.07
N HIS A 7 -11.58 -15.98 -7.08
CA HIS A 7 -11.14 -16.06 -8.48
C HIS A 7 -9.96 -15.14 -8.85
N MET A 8 -9.45 -14.32 -7.91
CA MET A 8 -8.27 -13.53 -8.18
C MET A 8 -7.03 -14.41 -8.40
N PRO A 9 -6.17 -14.08 -9.38
CA PRO A 9 -4.83 -14.64 -9.48
C PRO A 9 -4.07 -14.49 -8.16
N LEU A 10 -3.27 -15.48 -7.77
CA LEU A 10 -2.62 -15.56 -6.47
C LEU A 10 -1.90 -14.26 -6.06
N LEU A 11 -1.08 -13.69 -6.95
CA LEU A 11 -0.35 -12.46 -6.65
C LEU A 11 -1.28 -11.25 -6.51
N LEU A 12 -2.36 -11.17 -7.31
CA LEU A 12 -3.35 -10.10 -7.16
C LEU A 12 -4.12 -10.23 -5.83
N LYS A 13 -4.39 -11.46 -5.41
CA LYS A 13 -5.00 -11.78 -4.12
C LYS A 13 -4.11 -11.34 -2.96
N LEU A 14 -2.81 -11.63 -3.02
CA LEU A 14 -1.83 -11.18 -2.02
C LEU A 14 -1.73 -9.65 -1.96
N ILE A 15 -1.63 -8.99 -3.12
CA ILE A 15 -1.62 -7.52 -3.22
C ILE A 15 -2.87 -6.93 -2.57
N THR A 16 -4.04 -7.49 -2.89
CA THR A 16 -5.32 -7.02 -2.37
C THR A 16 -5.45 -7.25 -0.87
N GLY A 17 -5.03 -8.43 -0.39
CA GLY A 17 -5.02 -8.76 1.04
C GLY A 17 -4.08 -7.85 1.83
N HIS A 18 -2.85 -7.63 1.34
CA HIS A 18 -1.92 -6.66 1.91
C HIS A 18 -2.52 -5.26 1.97
N ALA A 19 -3.12 -4.80 0.87
CA ALA A 19 -3.74 -3.48 0.78
C ALA A 19 -4.87 -3.32 1.81
N ALA A 20 -5.67 -4.36 2.07
CA ALA A 20 -6.67 -4.36 3.13
C ALA A 20 -6.05 -4.31 4.53
N ILE A 21 -4.98 -5.09 4.77
CA ILE A 21 -4.27 -5.12 6.06
C ILE A 21 -3.62 -3.77 6.38
N CYS A 22 -3.30 -2.95 5.38
CA CYS A 22 -2.78 -1.59 5.60
C CYS A 22 -3.70 -0.72 6.48
N ILE A 23 -4.98 -1.04 6.65
CA ILE A 23 -5.87 -0.36 7.62
C ILE A 23 -5.28 -0.34 9.04
N LEU A 24 -4.46 -1.33 9.40
CA LEU A 24 -3.77 -1.38 10.68
C LEU A 24 -2.82 -0.19 10.88
N PHE A 25 -2.26 0.39 9.81
CA PHE A 25 -1.43 1.60 9.90
C PHE A 25 -2.26 2.82 10.28
N LEU A 26 -3.52 2.92 9.80
CA LEU A 26 -4.43 3.99 10.20
C LEU A 26 -4.76 3.86 11.69
N LEU A 27 -5.08 2.65 12.15
CA LEU A 27 -5.33 2.39 13.56
C LEU A 27 -4.09 2.69 14.42
N LYS A 28 -2.90 2.28 13.96
CA LYS A 28 -1.63 2.58 14.63
C LYS A 28 -1.38 4.07 14.77
N ALA A 29 -1.71 4.86 13.77
CA ALA A 29 -1.50 6.30 13.79
C ALA A 29 -2.54 7.06 14.63
N THR A 30 -3.75 6.53 14.79
CA THR A 30 -4.88 7.24 15.41
C THR A 30 -5.24 6.77 16.82
N ILE A 31 -4.86 5.54 17.20
CA ILE A 31 -5.17 4.95 18.49
C ILE A 31 -3.88 4.80 19.32
N PRO A 32 -3.69 5.60 20.40
CA PRO A 32 -2.56 5.43 21.30
C PRO A 32 -2.49 4.01 21.87
N GLY A 33 -1.30 3.40 21.84
CA GLY A 33 -1.06 2.04 22.36
C GLY A 33 -1.51 0.89 21.44
N PHE A 34 -2.11 1.17 20.29
CA PHE A 34 -2.48 0.13 19.33
C PHE A 34 -1.24 -0.60 18.79
N MET A 35 -1.22 -1.94 18.90
CA MET A 35 -0.08 -2.79 18.52
C MET A 35 1.27 -2.32 19.10
N GLY A 36 1.31 -1.94 20.39
CA GLY A 36 2.55 -1.69 21.14
C GLY A 36 3.39 -0.52 20.60
N ASP A 37 4.70 -0.68 20.56
CA ASP A 37 5.62 0.32 20.00
C ASP A 37 5.97 0.02 18.53
N PHE A 38 6.29 1.07 17.77
CA PHE A 38 6.65 0.99 16.35
C PHE A 38 8.16 1.09 16.18
N SER A 39 8.79 0.16 15.47
CA SER A 39 10.22 0.26 15.18
C SER A 39 10.46 0.95 13.83
N TYR A 40 11.21 2.04 13.83
CA TYR A 40 11.63 2.75 12.62
C TYR A 40 13.11 3.10 12.70
N ARG A 41 13.88 2.69 11.67
CA ARG A 41 15.35 2.87 11.61
C ARG A 41 16.09 2.39 12.88
N GLY A 42 15.61 1.32 13.49
CA GLY A 42 16.22 0.75 14.71
C GLY A 42 15.83 1.45 16.01
N GLN A 43 15.00 2.50 15.96
CA GLN A 43 14.44 3.16 17.14
C GLN A 43 13.03 2.65 17.42
N VAL A 44 12.76 2.32 18.67
CA VAL A 44 11.43 1.99 19.17
C VAL A 44 10.69 3.30 19.47
N MET A 45 9.53 3.48 18.85
CA MET A 45 8.75 4.71 18.91
C MET A 45 7.32 4.43 19.40
N GLY A 46 6.93 5.11 20.46
CA GLY A 46 5.56 5.22 20.93
C GLY A 46 4.74 6.21 20.09
N TYR A 47 3.49 6.41 20.51
CA TYR A 47 2.51 7.22 19.77
C TYR A 47 2.98 8.67 19.52
N GLN A 48 3.49 9.35 20.54
CA GLN A 48 3.92 10.75 20.40
C GLN A 48 5.13 10.90 19.47
N GLU A 49 6.05 9.94 19.50
CA GLU A 49 7.26 9.96 18.68
C GLU A 49 6.93 9.70 17.20
N ILE A 50 5.95 8.85 16.90
CA ILE A 50 5.43 8.66 15.53
C ILE A 50 4.94 9.99 14.95
N TRP A 51 4.21 10.77 15.74
CA TRP A 51 3.69 12.07 15.30
C TRP A 51 4.78 13.15 15.27
N GLY A 52 5.70 13.15 16.23
CA GLY A 52 6.83 14.08 16.28
C GLY A 52 7.85 13.88 15.15
N ASN A 53 7.88 12.70 14.53
CA ASN A 53 8.75 12.38 13.37
C ASN A 53 8.03 12.42 12.02
N ASP A 54 6.84 13.05 11.95
CA ASP A 54 5.99 13.14 10.76
C ASP A 54 5.55 11.79 10.16
N LEU A 55 5.76 10.68 10.87
CA LEU A 55 5.39 9.34 10.42
C LEU A 55 3.87 9.12 10.51
N GLY A 56 3.20 9.78 11.46
CA GLY A 56 1.75 9.67 11.66
C GLY A 56 0.95 9.99 10.40
N VAL A 57 1.30 11.08 9.70
CA VAL A 57 0.63 11.48 8.45
C VAL A 57 0.80 10.40 7.39
N TRP A 58 2.01 9.86 7.21
CA TRP A 58 2.26 8.79 6.23
C TRP A 58 1.47 7.52 6.54
N LEU A 59 1.42 7.11 7.81
CA LEU A 59 0.67 5.94 8.25
C LEU A 59 -0.84 6.11 8.00
N ILE A 60 -1.39 7.32 8.21
CA ILE A 60 -2.78 7.63 7.88
C ILE A 60 -3.03 7.51 6.38
N LEU A 61 -2.18 8.13 5.55
CA LEU A 61 -2.34 8.10 4.09
C LEU A 61 -2.28 6.65 3.58
N ILE A 62 -1.30 5.87 4.03
CA ILE A 62 -1.17 4.44 3.68
C ILE A 62 -2.41 3.68 4.14
N GLY A 63 -2.80 3.84 5.41
CA GLY A 63 -3.91 3.11 6.01
C GLY A 63 -5.29 3.54 5.53
N ALA A 64 -5.43 4.69 4.88
CA ALA A 64 -6.67 5.10 4.23
C ALA A 64 -6.71 4.67 2.76
N PHE A 65 -5.67 4.97 1.99
CA PHE A 65 -5.71 4.78 0.53
C PHE A 65 -5.52 3.33 0.08
N PHE A 66 -4.67 2.55 0.75
CA PHE A 66 -4.48 1.15 0.36
C PHE A 66 -5.73 0.29 0.58
N PRO A 67 -6.46 0.37 1.71
CA PRO A 67 -7.68 -0.40 1.88
C PRO A 67 -8.75 -0.05 0.84
N ILE A 68 -8.89 1.23 0.50
CA ILE A 68 -9.77 1.68 -0.59
C ILE A 68 -9.31 1.06 -1.92
N ALA A 69 -8.01 1.11 -2.23
CA ALA A 69 -7.48 0.52 -3.45
C ALA A 69 -7.71 -1.00 -3.51
N GLY A 70 -7.49 -1.71 -2.40
CA GLY A 70 -7.78 -3.14 -2.28
C GLY A 70 -9.25 -3.45 -2.53
N LEU A 71 -10.16 -2.69 -1.91
CA LEU A 71 -11.59 -2.82 -2.14
C LEU A 71 -11.95 -2.61 -3.63
N LEU A 72 -11.41 -1.58 -4.27
CA LEU A 72 -11.65 -1.29 -5.68
C LEU A 72 -11.15 -2.42 -6.61
N LEU A 73 -10.02 -3.08 -6.27
CA LEU A 73 -9.53 -4.25 -7.00
C LEU A 73 -10.48 -5.45 -6.88
N VAL A 74 -11.08 -5.68 -5.69
CA VAL A 74 -12.12 -6.70 -5.49
C VAL A 74 -13.38 -6.40 -6.30
N LEU A 75 -13.80 -5.13 -6.28
CA LEU A 75 -14.98 -4.67 -7.02
C LEU A 75 -14.75 -4.57 -8.53
N ARG A 76 -13.52 -4.81 -9.00
CA ARG A 76 -13.12 -4.71 -10.42
C ARG A 76 -13.48 -3.35 -11.03
N TRP A 77 -13.38 -2.28 -10.25
CA TRP A 77 -13.72 -0.95 -10.73
C TRP A 77 -12.84 -0.56 -11.93
N LYS A 78 -13.40 0.18 -12.89
CA LYS A 78 -12.76 0.51 -14.19
C LYS A 78 -11.34 1.07 -14.05
N TYR A 79 -11.11 1.90 -13.03
CA TYR A 79 -9.81 2.54 -12.78
C TYR A 79 -9.07 2.00 -11.54
N SER A 80 -9.48 0.84 -11.02
CA SER A 80 -8.89 0.25 -9.80
C SER A 80 -7.38 0.00 -9.93
N ARG A 81 -6.92 -0.48 -11.08
CA ARG A 81 -5.50 -0.72 -11.36
C ARG A 81 -4.69 0.59 -11.39
N GLN A 82 -5.23 1.62 -12.04
CA GLN A 82 -4.60 2.94 -12.14
C GLN A 82 -4.53 3.61 -10.76
N TYR A 83 -5.64 3.57 -10.01
CA TYR A 83 -5.71 4.10 -8.65
C TYR A 83 -4.70 3.41 -7.73
N TYR A 84 -4.68 2.07 -7.72
CA TYR A 84 -3.71 1.31 -6.93
C TYR A 84 -2.27 1.67 -7.31
N SER A 85 -1.98 1.80 -8.62
CA SER A 85 -0.65 2.17 -9.11
C SER A 85 -0.23 3.58 -8.66
N LEU A 86 -1.15 4.54 -8.68
CA LEU A 86 -0.91 5.90 -8.20
C LEU A 86 -0.60 5.90 -6.70
N VAL A 87 -1.44 5.25 -5.89
CA VAL A 87 -1.24 5.14 -4.44
C VAL A 87 0.11 4.50 -4.13
N LEU A 88 0.44 3.41 -4.83
CA LEU A 88 1.71 2.70 -4.66
C LEU A 88 2.91 3.61 -4.99
N LEU A 89 2.88 4.34 -6.10
CA LEU A 89 3.95 5.27 -6.45
C LEU A 89 4.08 6.41 -5.45
N CYS A 90 2.98 7.03 -5.04
CA CYS A 90 3.00 8.12 -4.07
C CYS A 90 3.62 7.68 -2.73
N VAL A 91 3.26 6.50 -2.24
CA VAL A 91 3.74 6.00 -0.95
C VAL A 91 5.23 5.61 -0.98
N PHE A 92 5.75 5.14 -2.12
CA PHE A 92 7.17 4.81 -2.22
C PHE A 92 8.04 6.02 -2.59
N ILE A 93 7.57 6.92 -3.46
CA ILE A 93 8.37 8.03 -3.97
C ILE A 93 8.42 9.18 -2.97
N ILE A 94 7.27 9.64 -2.46
CA ILE A 94 7.22 10.91 -1.71
C ILE A 94 8.01 10.83 -0.40
N PRO A 95 7.95 9.76 0.41
CA PRO A 95 8.78 9.64 1.61
C PRO A 95 10.28 9.54 1.30
N THR A 96 10.63 8.90 0.18
CA THR A 96 12.03 8.71 -0.22
C THR A 96 12.64 10.02 -0.69
N THR A 97 11.90 10.85 -1.44
CA THR A 97 12.37 12.15 -1.91
C THR A 97 12.34 13.22 -0.82
N SER A 98 11.33 13.22 0.06
CA SER A 98 11.20 14.22 1.13
C SER A 98 12.28 14.10 2.21
N LYS A 99 12.77 12.87 2.47
CA LYS A 99 13.85 12.62 3.43
C LYS A 99 15.25 12.69 2.83
N GLY A 100 15.37 12.99 1.53
CA GLY A 100 16.66 13.09 0.84
C GLY A 100 17.40 11.75 0.68
N ASP A 101 16.73 10.62 0.92
CA ASP A 101 17.34 9.28 0.88
C ASP A 101 17.39 8.72 -0.55
N PHE A 102 18.00 9.45 -1.47
CA PHE A 102 18.05 9.11 -2.90
C PHE A 102 18.72 7.77 -3.19
N VAL A 103 19.53 7.25 -2.27
CA VAL A 103 20.17 5.93 -2.35
C VAL A 103 19.12 4.81 -2.47
N TYR A 104 17.96 4.96 -1.82
CA TYR A 104 16.89 3.96 -1.88
C TYR A 104 15.90 4.21 -3.03
N LEU A 105 16.04 5.32 -3.77
CA LEU A 105 15.12 5.67 -4.86
C LEU A 105 15.04 4.60 -5.96
N PRO A 106 16.14 3.98 -6.42
CA PRO A 106 16.07 2.91 -7.42
C PRO A 106 15.21 1.74 -6.93
N LEU A 107 15.36 1.32 -5.67
CA LEU A 107 14.57 0.25 -5.08
C LEU A 107 13.10 0.66 -4.91
N ALA A 108 12.88 1.89 -4.46
CA ALA A 108 11.56 2.49 -4.28
C ALA A 108 10.79 2.63 -5.60
N LEU A 109 11.47 2.67 -6.75
CA LEU A 109 10.84 2.69 -8.07
C LEU A 109 10.71 1.29 -8.67
N PHE A 110 11.68 0.41 -8.44
CA PHE A 110 11.72 -0.91 -9.03
C PHE A 110 10.55 -1.78 -8.59
N VAL A 111 10.29 -1.85 -7.28
CA VAL A 111 9.21 -2.69 -6.74
C VAL A 111 7.83 -2.21 -7.23
N PRO A 112 7.46 -0.92 -7.14
CA PRO A 112 6.22 -0.43 -7.73
C PRO A 112 6.11 -0.69 -9.22
N SER A 113 7.19 -0.49 -9.97
CA SER A 113 7.21 -0.71 -11.42
C SER A 113 6.93 -2.17 -11.79
N LEU A 114 7.48 -3.14 -11.05
CA LEU A 114 7.18 -4.56 -11.25
C LEU A 114 5.71 -4.88 -10.95
N ILE A 115 5.15 -4.34 -9.86
CA ILE A 115 3.75 -4.55 -9.50
C ILE A 115 2.82 -3.93 -10.56
N ILE A 116 3.13 -2.71 -11.03
CA ILE A 116 2.38 -2.05 -12.10
C ILE A 116 2.48 -2.87 -13.39
N ALA A 117 3.68 -3.30 -13.78
CA ALA A 117 3.85 -4.16 -14.96
C ALA A 117 3.01 -5.44 -14.84
N TYR A 118 2.98 -6.07 -13.66
CA TYR A 118 2.12 -7.22 -13.40
C TYR A 118 0.63 -6.87 -13.56
N LEU A 119 0.14 -5.78 -12.99
CA LEU A 119 -1.27 -5.38 -13.04
C LEU A 119 -1.79 -5.13 -14.47
N PHE A 120 -0.93 -4.66 -15.37
CA PHE A 120 -1.32 -4.28 -16.73
C PHE A 120 -0.92 -5.32 -17.80
N LYS A 121 0.22 -6.01 -17.65
CA LYS A 121 0.74 -6.93 -18.67
C LYS A 121 0.40 -8.41 -18.40
N SER A 122 0.07 -8.79 -17.17
CA SER A 122 -0.25 -10.19 -16.85
C SER A 122 -1.55 -10.64 -17.50
N LYS A 123 -1.50 -11.73 -18.29
CA LYS A 123 -2.68 -12.36 -18.89
C LYS A 123 -3.73 -12.74 -17.83
N LYS A 124 -3.30 -13.35 -16.73
CA LYS A 124 -4.19 -13.76 -15.63
C LYS A 124 -4.93 -12.58 -15.00
N VAL A 125 -4.26 -11.43 -14.86
CA VAL A 125 -4.90 -10.22 -14.32
C VAL A 125 -5.88 -9.67 -15.35
N ARG A 126 -5.48 -9.58 -16.61
CA ARG A 126 -6.34 -9.14 -17.71
C ARG A 126 -7.61 -9.98 -17.84
N GLU A 127 -7.49 -11.30 -17.79
CA GLU A 127 -8.61 -12.27 -17.76
C GLU A 127 -9.54 -12.02 -16.56
N TYR A 128 -8.99 -11.79 -15.37
CA TYR A 128 -9.77 -11.47 -14.17
C TYR A 128 -10.61 -10.18 -14.33
N TYR A 129 -10.10 -9.19 -15.07
CA TYR A 129 -10.82 -7.95 -15.40
C TYR A 129 -11.66 -8.03 -16.69
N GLY A 130 -11.63 -9.15 -17.43
CA GLY A 130 -12.32 -9.32 -18.71
C GLY A 130 -11.74 -8.47 -19.86
N THR A 131 -10.41 -8.25 -19.86
CA THR A 131 -9.69 -7.40 -20.84
C THR A 131 -8.49 -8.10 -21.47
#